data_AF-A0A2M3ZEF9-F1
#
_entry.id   AF-A0A2M3ZEF9-F1
#
_cell.length_a   1.000
_cell.length_b   1.000
_cell.length_c   1.000
_cell.angle_alpha   90.00
_cell.angle_beta   90.00
_cell.angle_gamma   90.00
#
_symmetry.space_group_name_H-M   'P 1'
#
loop_
_entity.id
_entity.type
_entity.pdbx_description
1 polymer ?
#
loop_
_entity_poly.entity_id
_entity_poly.type
_entity_poly.pdbx_seq_one_letter_code
_entity_poly.pdbx_strand_id
1 'polypeptide(L)'
;AMRRFPDVQGVAILLVQVSILLSTQAQNTDKKGSVTVVYEPKPVTEVVCSQRKALTESELENMIDTWIKTGNECPLGKPCRNAKNLADYKALRAKCEGPPRRAKEELRALVANVEASLQAMNGQYTSLKDALDSLDREYRRQFQRVWDDIEKLHATLAYTSIGAGRIQQALFHQSSQGRHIGNLIQQLSPGNAEELLAFAWNFPWPDQQSDVYDKVEAVIKSSQDPVLETVLAIDIINTKNPKLKDKTKQATEYLKQLQTSTLSGDFSTIASLAARFPKHYAYLRQSLFKPAEGSKTSAAALWNLSELPDHLPSAEERLQTIEAIVQPLLGVNGTLVDDAEYFWPLTKLADVLNRVPESDEQKADLERLRNKFATHVSPKPLDYYKKLHSQIQSLKPFSGSTL
;
A
#
# COMPACT_ATOMS: atom_id res chain seq x y z
N ALA A 1 -10.84 -27.80 -36.64
CA ALA A 1 -12.21 -27.44 -37.03
C ALA A 1 -12.80 -26.48 -35.99
N MET A 2 -12.81 -25.19 -36.30
CA MET A 2 -13.53 -24.18 -35.53
C MET A 2 -15.03 -24.43 -35.70
N ARG A 3 -15.75 -24.73 -34.61
CA ARG A 3 -17.19 -24.51 -34.55
C ARG A 3 -17.43 -23.32 -33.64
N ARG A 4 -17.69 -22.18 -34.28
CA ARG A 4 -18.22 -20.96 -33.66
C ARG A 4 -19.54 -21.34 -32.99
N PHE A 5 -19.68 -21.10 -31.69
CA PHE A 5 -20.98 -21.05 -31.02
C PHE A 5 -21.65 -19.73 -31.43
N PRO A 6 -22.71 -19.71 -32.25
CA PRO A 6 -23.37 -18.48 -32.66
C PRO A 6 -24.29 -17.90 -31.56
N ASP A 7 -24.44 -18.59 -30.43
CA ASP A 7 -25.56 -18.35 -29.50
C ASP A 7 -25.21 -17.58 -28.23
N VAL A 8 -23.94 -17.38 -27.90
CA VAL A 8 -23.56 -16.66 -26.67
C VAL A 8 -23.84 -15.16 -26.82
N GLN A 9 -23.65 -14.60 -28.02
CA GLN A 9 -24.07 -13.23 -28.32
C GLN A 9 -25.60 -13.10 -28.37
N GLY A 10 -26.33 -14.08 -28.90
CA GLY A 10 -27.80 -14.07 -28.92
C GLY A 10 -28.41 -14.09 -27.53
N VAL A 11 -27.88 -14.94 -26.64
CA VAL A 11 -28.31 -15.03 -25.23
C VAL A 11 -27.88 -13.80 -24.43
N ALA A 12 -26.69 -13.25 -24.67
CA ALA A 12 -26.25 -12.01 -24.03
C ALA A 12 -27.06 -10.78 -24.49
N ILE A 13 -27.42 -10.70 -25.78
CA ILE A 13 -28.29 -9.64 -26.31
C ILE A 13 -29.72 -9.79 -25.76
N LEU A 14 -30.25 -11.01 -25.64
CA LEU A 14 -31.55 -11.27 -25.00
C LEU A 14 -31.54 -10.93 -23.50
N LEU A 15 -30.48 -11.27 -22.76
CA LEU A 15 -30.34 -10.92 -21.35
C LEU A 15 -30.18 -9.41 -21.16
N VAL A 16 -29.39 -8.73 -21.98
CA VAL A 16 -29.26 -7.28 -21.95
C VAL A 16 -30.57 -6.59 -22.34
N GLN A 17 -31.31 -7.10 -23.34
CA GLN A 17 -32.62 -6.56 -23.70
C GLN A 17 -33.67 -6.80 -22.62
N VAL A 18 -33.68 -7.97 -21.96
CA VAL A 18 -34.56 -8.27 -20.82
C VAL A 18 -34.19 -7.42 -19.61
N SER A 19 -32.90 -7.23 -19.32
CA SER A 19 -32.44 -6.35 -18.24
C SER A 19 -32.74 -4.88 -18.54
N ILE A 20 -32.61 -4.41 -19.79
CA ILE A 20 -33.01 -3.05 -20.19
C ILE A 20 -34.54 -2.91 -20.08
N LEU A 21 -35.34 -3.87 -20.55
CA LEU A 21 -36.81 -3.88 -20.41
C LEU A 21 -37.26 -3.84 -18.95
N LEU A 22 -36.64 -4.66 -18.09
CA LEU A 22 -36.88 -4.69 -16.64
C LEU A 22 -36.41 -3.40 -15.95
N SER A 23 -35.33 -2.78 -16.41
CA SER A 23 -34.82 -1.51 -15.88
C SER A 23 -35.68 -0.33 -16.31
N THR A 24 -36.18 -0.30 -17.56
CA THR A 24 -37.15 0.70 -18.03
C THR A 24 -38.54 0.52 -17.42
N GLN A 25 -38.94 -0.70 -17.04
CA GLN A 25 -40.14 -0.93 -16.24
C GLN A 25 -39.95 -0.49 -14.77
N ALA A 26 -38.74 -0.62 -14.22
CA ALA A 26 -38.42 -0.16 -12.86
C ALA A 26 -38.24 1.36 -12.74
N GLN A 27 -37.77 2.04 -13.80
CA GLN A 27 -37.54 3.49 -13.78
C GLN A 27 -38.77 4.34 -14.17
N ASN A 28 -39.79 3.76 -14.82
CA ASN A 28 -40.99 4.50 -15.25
C ASN A 28 -42.19 4.39 -14.30
N THR A 29 -42.02 3.84 -13.09
CA THR A 29 -43.09 3.82 -12.09
C THR A 29 -42.58 4.25 -10.73
N ASP A 30 -42.67 5.55 -10.45
CA ASP A 30 -42.69 6.14 -9.10
C ASP A 30 -43.96 5.75 -8.30
N LYS A 31 -44.46 4.53 -8.52
CA LYS A 31 -45.56 3.93 -7.77
C LYS A 31 -45.13 2.52 -7.40
N LYS A 32 -45.02 2.28 -6.09
CA LYS A 32 -44.89 0.96 -5.46
C LYS A 32 -45.79 -0.05 -6.18
N GLY A 33 -45.22 -0.86 -7.07
CA GLY A 33 -45.90 -1.93 -7.77
C GLY A 33 -45.66 -3.25 -7.05
N SER A 34 -46.66 -3.73 -6.33
CA SER A 34 -46.73 -5.13 -5.91
C SER A 34 -46.86 -6.02 -7.15
N VAL A 35 -46.04 -7.07 -7.23
CA VAL A 35 -46.30 -8.18 -8.16
C VAL A 35 -47.62 -8.81 -7.74
N THR A 36 -48.70 -8.44 -8.41
CA THR A 36 -49.99 -9.11 -8.27
C THR A 36 -49.95 -10.32 -9.19
N VAL A 37 -49.80 -11.50 -8.61
CA VAL A 37 -50.26 -12.73 -9.25
C VAL A 37 -51.76 -12.51 -9.49
N VAL A 38 -52.16 -12.41 -10.76
CA VAL A 38 -53.57 -12.43 -11.13
C VAL A 38 -54.06 -13.84 -10.85
N TYR A 39 -54.41 -14.10 -9.60
CA TYR A 39 -55.42 -15.08 -9.27
C TYR A 39 -56.74 -14.39 -9.60
N GLU A 40 -57.39 -14.76 -10.70
CA GLU A 40 -58.81 -14.44 -10.84
C GLU A 40 -59.53 -15.11 -9.67
N PRO A 41 -60.00 -14.36 -8.65
CA PRO A 41 -60.86 -14.95 -7.67
C PRO A 41 -62.18 -15.11 -8.41
N LYS A 42 -62.50 -16.33 -8.85
CA LYS A 42 -63.90 -16.66 -9.10
C LYS A 42 -64.67 -16.25 -7.84
N PRO A 43 -65.78 -15.52 -7.96
CA PRO A 43 -66.51 -15.05 -6.79
C PRO A 43 -66.83 -16.27 -5.94
N VAL A 44 -66.20 -16.32 -4.77
CA VAL A 44 -66.56 -17.27 -3.73
C VAL A 44 -67.81 -16.69 -3.09
N THR A 45 -68.96 -16.90 -3.73
CA THR A 45 -70.24 -16.85 -3.01
C THR A 45 -70.26 -18.08 -2.12
N GLU A 46 -70.44 -17.83 -0.83
CA GLU A 46 -70.24 -18.72 0.29
C GLU A 46 -70.76 -20.14 0.06
N VAL A 47 -69.91 -21.12 0.35
CA VAL A 47 -70.10 -22.52 -0.03
C VAL A 47 -70.39 -23.34 1.24
N VAL A 48 -71.64 -23.73 1.44
CA VAL A 48 -71.94 -24.87 2.32
C VAL A 48 -71.92 -26.13 1.44
N CYS A 49 -70.84 -26.91 1.60
CA CYS A 49 -70.45 -28.14 0.87
C CYS A 49 -69.55 -27.95 -0.37
N SER A 50 -68.31 -28.43 -0.25
CA SER A 50 -67.12 -28.10 -1.05
C SER A 50 -67.04 -28.76 -2.43
N GLN A 51 -68.03 -28.62 -3.32
CA GLN A 51 -67.86 -28.89 -4.76
C GLN A 51 -68.72 -27.95 -5.63
N ARG A 52 -68.30 -27.76 -6.90
CA ARG A 52 -68.82 -26.84 -7.94
C ARG A 52 -70.31 -26.99 -8.36
N LYS A 53 -71.17 -27.59 -7.52
CA LYS A 53 -72.63 -27.50 -7.61
C LYS A 53 -73.16 -27.05 -6.25
N ALA A 54 -72.84 -25.80 -5.91
CA ALA A 54 -73.34 -25.16 -4.70
C ALA A 54 -74.87 -25.06 -4.78
N LEU A 55 -75.55 -25.36 -3.66
CA LEU A 55 -76.86 -24.74 -3.42
C LEU A 55 -76.59 -23.24 -3.31
N THR A 56 -77.35 -22.43 -4.04
CA THR A 56 -77.35 -20.99 -3.84
C THR A 56 -77.88 -20.67 -2.44
N GLU A 57 -77.42 -19.58 -1.84
CA GLU A 57 -77.90 -19.11 -0.53
C GLU A 57 -79.43 -19.04 -0.49
N SER A 58 -80.05 -18.57 -1.59
CA SER A 58 -81.50 -18.55 -1.76
C SER A 58 -82.18 -19.92 -1.75
N GLU A 59 -81.53 -20.98 -2.23
CA GLU A 59 -82.10 -22.34 -2.15
C GLU A 59 -82.03 -22.88 -0.73
N LEU A 60 -80.94 -22.60 -0.01
CA LEU A 60 -80.77 -23.01 1.37
C LEU A 60 -81.74 -22.24 2.30
N GLU A 61 -81.87 -20.93 2.11
CA GLU A 61 -82.85 -20.10 2.81
C GLU A 61 -84.27 -20.59 2.55
N ASN A 62 -84.64 -20.91 1.30
CA ASN A 62 -85.96 -21.45 0.99
C ASN A 62 -86.22 -22.81 1.66
N MET A 63 -85.21 -23.68 1.77
CA MET A 63 -85.32 -24.96 2.49
C MET A 63 -85.50 -24.71 4.00
N ILE A 64 -84.73 -23.79 4.59
CA ILE A 64 -84.83 -23.42 6.01
C ILE A 64 -86.19 -22.78 6.32
N ASP A 65 -86.66 -21.84 5.50
CA ASP A 65 -87.98 -21.22 5.63
C ASP A 65 -89.11 -22.25 5.53
N THR A 66 -88.97 -23.22 4.63
CA THR A 66 -89.93 -24.33 4.52
C THR A 66 -89.91 -25.20 5.78
N TRP A 67 -88.73 -25.48 6.35
CA TRP A 67 -88.59 -26.26 7.58
C TRP A 67 -89.13 -25.50 8.80
N ILE A 68 -88.95 -24.18 8.88
CA ILE A 68 -89.49 -23.33 9.93
C ILE A 68 -91.02 -23.26 9.83
N LYS A 69 -91.57 -23.03 8.63
CA LYS A 69 -93.03 -23.01 8.40
C LYS A 69 -93.69 -24.34 8.77
N THR A 70 -93.10 -25.46 8.33
CA THR A 70 -93.64 -26.80 8.62
C THR A 70 -93.35 -27.26 10.05
N GLY A 71 -92.34 -26.70 10.72
CA GLY A 71 -92.05 -26.94 12.13
C GLY A 71 -93.11 -26.38 13.07
N ASN A 72 -93.75 -25.25 12.70
CA ASN A 72 -94.85 -24.64 13.46
C ASN A 72 -96.17 -25.42 13.38
N GLU A 73 -96.28 -26.36 12.42
CA GLU A 73 -97.44 -27.25 12.25
C GLU A 73 -97.27 -28.60 12.99
N CYS A 74 -96.11 -28.82 13.61
CA CYS A 74 -95.78 -30.07 14.27
C CYS A 74 -96.14 -30.07 15.77
N PRO A 75 -96.81 -31.12 16.29
CA PRO A 75 -97.20 -31.17 17.69
C PRO A 75 -95.99 -31.20 18.63
N LEU A 76 -95.97 -30.30 19.62
CA LEU A 76 -94.93 -30.22 20.66
C LEU A 76 -94.74 -31.59 21.34
N GLY A 77 -93.48 -32.06 21.39
CA GLY A 77 -93.11 -33.34 22.02
C GLY A 77 -93.19 -34.58 21.13
N LYS A 78 -93.55 -34.45 19.83
CA LYS A 78 -93.49 -35.55 18.86
C LYS A 78 -92.51 -35.23 17.73
N PRO A 79 -91.76 -36.23 17.20
CA PRO A 79 -90.86 -36.01 16.08
C PRO A 79 -91.63 -35.59 14.82
N CYS A 80 -91.32 -34.41 14.31
CA CYS A 80 -91.90 -33.82 13.11
C CYS A 80 -91.46 -34.63 11.88
N ARG A 81 -92.29 -35.57 11.42
CA ARG A 81 -92.00 -36.44 10.26
C ARG A 81 -92.61 -35.87 8.98
N ASN A 82 -92.22 -34.65 8.64
CA ASN A 82 -92.58 -34.09 7.33
C ASN A 82 -91.74 -34.77 6.24
N ALA A 83 -92.42 -35.46 5.31
CA ALA A 83 -91.77 -36.22 4.25
C ALA A 83 -90.92 -35.32 3.32
N LYS A 84 -91.32 -34.06 3.14
CA LYS A 84 -90.57 -33.08 2.36
C LYS A 84 -89.26 -32.70 3.07
N ASN A 85 -89.31 -32.37 4.35
CA ASN A 85 -88.10 -32.04 5.13
C ASN A 85 -87.10 -33.21 5.16
N LEU A 86 -87.60 -34.44 5.23
CA LEU A 86 -86.76 -35.64 5.18
C LEU A 86 -86.11 -35.85 3.79
N ALA A 87 -86.88 -35.62 2.71
CA ALA A 87 -86.37 -35.70 1.34
C ALA A 87 -85.34 -34.61 1.06
N ASP A 88 -85.62 -33.39 1.51
CA ASP A 88 -84.75 -32.22 1.45
C ASP A 88 -83.42 -32.46 2.18
N TYR A 89 -83.47 -33.01 3.40
CA TYR A 89 -82.28 -33.39 4.16
C TYR A 89 -81.47 -34.50 3.48
N LYS A 90 -82.12 -35.55 2.94
CA LYS A 90 -81.45 -36.63 2.22
C LYS A 90 -80.79 -36.13 0.93
N ALA A 91 -81.46 -35.25 0.19
CA ALA A 91 -80.93 -34.63 -1.01
C ALA A 91 -79.73 -33.73 -0.69
N LEU A 92 -79.79 -32.95 0.39
CA LEU A 92 -78.67 -32.15 0.89
C LEU A 92 -77.48 -33.05 1.24
N ARG A 93 -77.72 -34.11 2.02
CA ARG A 93 -76.67 -35.06 2.41
C ARG A 93 -76.02 -35.74 1.22
N ALA A 94 -76.80 -36.19 0.24
CA ALA A 94 -76.29 -36.84 -0.97
C ALA A 94 -75.47 -35.87 -1.85
N LYS A 95 -75.79 -34.57 -1.85
CA LYS A 95 -74.99 -33.54 -2.53
C LYS A 95 -73.68 -33.21 -1.79
N CYS A 96 -73.64 -33.43 -0.47
CA CYS A 96 -72.49 -33.17 0.38
C CYS A 96 -71.58 -34.39 0.61
N GLU A 97 -72.05 -35.62 0.35
CA GLU A 97 -71.23 -36.82 0.32
C GLU A 97 -70.35 -36.78 -0.95
N GLY A 98 -69.06 -36.46 -0.76
CA GLY A 98 -68.08 -36.36 -1.85
C GLY A 98 -67.90 -37.67 -2.64
N PRO A 99 -67.21 -37.64 -3.80
CA PRO A 99 -67.06 -38.83 -4.63
C PRO A 99 -66.35 -39.96 -3.87
N PRO A 100 -66.57 -41.24 -4.26
CA PRO A 100 -65.88 -42.38 -3.66
C PRO A 100 -64.36 -42.12 -3.70
N ARG A 101 -63.65 -42.54 -2.63
CA ARG A 101 -62.18 -42.47 -2.53
C ARG A 101 -61.58 -42.85 -3.90
N ARG A 102 -60.82 -41.94 -4.52
CA ARG A 102 -60.09 -42.22 -5.76
C ARG A 102 -59.37 -43.56 -5.61
N ALA A 103 -59.46 -44.42 -6.62
CA ALA A 103 -58.86 -45.75 -6.57
C ALA A 103 -57.39 -45.62 -6.15
N LYS A 104 -56.90 -46.55 -5.31
CA LYS A 104 -55.52 -46.53 -4.76
C LYS A 104 -54.45 -46.37 -5.85
N GLU A 105 -54.78 -46.78 -7.08
CA GLU A 105 -53.98 -46.66 -8.29
C GLU A 105 -53.92 -45.22 -8.85
N GLU A 106 -55.03 -44.47 -8.86
CA GLU A 106 -55.04 -43.05 -9.26
C GLU A 106 -54.24 -42.17 -8.29
N LEU A 107 -54.30 -42.48 -6.99
CA LEU A 107 -53.50 -41.79 -5.98
C LEU A 107 -52.00 -42.08 -6.17
N ARG A 108 -51.64 -43.33 -6.47
CA ARG A 108 -50.25 -43.71 -6.80
C ARG A 108 -49.76 -43.01 -8.08
N ALA A 109 -50.59 -42.92 -9.11
CA ALA A 109 -50.25 -42.20 -10.33
C ALA A 109 -50.06 -40.69 -10.08
N LEU A 110 -50.88 -40.08 -9.23
CA LEU A 110 -50.73 -38.68 -8.84
C LEU A 110 -49.43 -38.44 -8.05
N VAL A 111 -49.12 -39.30 -7.07
CA VAL A 111 -47.87 -39.21 -6.29
C VAL A 111 -46.66 -39.38 -7.20
N ALA A 112 -46.67 -40.37 -8.09
CA ALA A 112 -45.59 -40.57 -9.06
C ALA A 112 -45.39 -39.35 -9.99
N ASN A 113 -46.48 -38.72 -10.44
CA ASN A 113 -46.39 -37.50 -11.25
C ASN A 113 -45.83 -36.29 -10.46
N VAL A 114 -46.19 -36.17 -9.18
CA VAL A 114 -45.65 -35.12 -8.30
C VAL A 114 -44.16 -35.36 -8.03
N GLU A 115 -43.76 -36.60 -7.75
CA GLU A 115 -42.35 -36.98 -7.55
C GLU A 115 -41.53 -36.74 -8.83
N ALA A 116 -42.04 -37.12 -10.01
CA ALA A 116 -41.39 -36.86 -11.28
C ALA A 116 -41.25 -35.34 -11.56
N SER A 117 -42.28 -34.55 -11.23
CA SER A 117 -42.24 -33.10 -11.39
C SER A 117 -41.24 -32.44 -10.43
N LEU A 118 -41.17 -32.90 -9.18
CA LEU A 118 -40.17 -32.44 -8.21
C LEU A 118 -38.75 -32.83 -8.62
N GLN A 119 -38.54 -34.03 -9.15
CA GLN A 119 -37.24 -34.44 -9.70
C GLN A 119 -36.84 -33.61 -10.92
N ALA A 120 -37.78 -33.32 -11.83
CA ALA A 120 -37.53 -32.45 -12.97
C ALA A 120 -37.16 -31.02 -12.54
N MET A 121 -37.85 -30.48 -11.53
CA MET A 121 -37.56 -29.16 -10.96
C MET A 121 -36.19 -29.15 -10.25
N ASN A 122 -35.84 -30.21 -9.51
CA ASN A 122 -34.53 -30.35 -8.89
C ASN A 122 -33.41 -30.47 -9.94
N GLY A 123 -33.66 -31.14 -11.07
CA GLY A 123 -32.74 -31.20 -12.20
C GLY A 123 -32.49 -29.83 -12.83
N GLN A 124 -33.55 -29.04 -13.02
CA GLN A 124 -33.45 -27.65 -13.50
C GLN A 124 -32.71 -26.75 -12.51
N TYR A 125 -33.00 -26.88 -11.20
CA TYR A 125 -32.29 -26.14 -10.16
C TYR A 125 -30.80 -26.48 -10.11
N THR A 126 -30.45 -27.77 -10.24
CA THR A 126 -29.04 -28.22 -10.28
C THR A 126 -28.32 -27.63 -11.49
N SER A 127 -28.93 -27.69 -12.68
CA SER A 127 -28.35 -27.07 -13.88
C SER A 127 -28.21 -25.55 -13.78
N LEU A 128 -29.16 -24.87 -13.13
CA LEU A 128 -29.08 -23.43 -12.89
C LEU A 128 -27.99 -23.09 -11.88
N LYS A 129 -27.85 -23.88 -10.82
CA LYS A 129 -26.79 -23.73 -9.82
C LYS A 129 -25.42 -23.84 -10.46
N ASP A 130 -25.18 -24.87 -11.27
CA ASP A 130 -23.91 -25.05 -11.97
C ASP A 130 -23.59 -23.88 -12.93
N ALA A 131 -24.62 -23.36 -13.60
CA ALA A 131 -24.49 -22.18 -14.46
C ALA A 131 -24.17 -20.90 -13.67
N LEU A 132 -24.81 -20.69 -12.51
CA LEU A 132 -24.54 -19.57 -11.61
C LEU A 132 -23.14 -19.66 -10.99
N ASP A 133 -22.70 -20.85 -10.57
CA ASP A 133 -21.35 -21.09 -10.06
C ASP A 133 -20.29 -20.91 -11.16
N SER A 134 -20.62 -21.25 -12.41
CA SER A 134 -19.77 -20.95 -13.56
C SER A 134 -19.68 -19.45 -13.82
N LEU A 135 -20.79 -18.72 -13.69
CA LEU A 135 -20.84 -17.27 -13.88
C LEU A 135 -20.06 -16.53 -12.78
N ASP A 136 -20.22 -16.93 -11.51
CA ASP A 136 -19.46 -16.38 -10.38
C ASP A 136 -17.95 -16.61 -10.55
N ARG A 137 -17.55 -17.83 -10.96
CA ARG A 137 -16.15 -18.13 -11.28
C ARG A 137 -15.59 -17.25 -12.39
N GLU A 138 -16.37 -17.03 -13.45
CA GLU A 138 -15.94 -16.16 -14.54
C GLU A 138 -15.82 -14.70 -14.10
N TYR A 139 -16.78 -14.18 -13.33
CA TYR A 139 -16.68 -12.83 -12.76
C TYR A 139 -15.46 -12.68 -11.86
N ARG A 140 -15.22 -13.61 -10.93
CA ARG A 140 -14.02 -13.60 -10.09
C ARG A 140 -12.75 -13.60 -10.93
N ARG A 141 -12.69 -14.43 -11.98
CA ARG A 141 -11.54 -14.48 -12.89
C ARG A 141 -11.33 -13.14 -13.61
N GLN A 142 -12.38 -12.49 -14.08
CA GLN A 142 -12.29 -11.20 -14.76
C GLN A 142 -11.89 -10.09 -13.79
N PHE A 143 -12.49 -10.03 -12.59
CA PHE A 143 -12.10 -9.08 -11.55
C PHE A 143 -10.64 -9.27 -11.13
N GLN A 144 -10.20 -10.52 -10.95
CA GLN A 144 -8.81 -10.81 -10.62
C GLN A 144 -7.86 -10.28 -11.71
N ARG A 145 -8.15 -10.53 -12.99
CA ARG A 145 -7.34 -10.00 -14.09
C ARG A 145 -7.26 -8.49 -14.11
N VAL A 146 -8.40 -7.82 -13.94
CA VAL A 146 -8.45 -6.35 -13.88
C VAL A 146 -7.63 -5.83 -12.69
N TRP A 147 -7.72 -6.48 -11.54
CA TRP A 147 -6.90 -6.12 -10.38
C TRP A 147 -5.41 -6.35 -10.62
N ASP A 148 -5.02 -7.49 -11.19
CA ASP A 148 -3.63 -7.79 -11.53
C ASP A 148 -3.07 -6.75 -12.53
N ASP A 149 -3.88 -6.29 -13.50
CA ASP A 149 -3.47 -5.28 -14.48
C ASP A 149 -3.38 -3.88 -13.87
N ILE A 150 -4.29 -3.53 -12.95
CA ILE A 150 -4.22 -2.28 -12.16
C ILE A 150 -2.95 -2.28 -11.29
N GLU A 151 -2.61 -3.40 -10.65
CA GLU A 151 -1.40 -3.52 -9.83
C GLU A 151 -0.13 -3.29 -10.67
N LYS A 152 -0.03 -3.93 -11.85
CA LYS A 152 1.07 -3.72 -12.79
C LYS A 152 1.16 -2.26 -13.28
N LEU A 153 0.01 -1.63 -13.54
CA LEU A 153 -0.04 -0.23 -13.92
C LEU A 153 0.51 0.66 -12.80
N HIS A 154 0.07 0.44 -11.56
CA HIS A 154 0.60 1.17 -10.41
C HIS A 154 2.10 0.95 -10.20
N ALA A 155 2.61 -0.27 -10.41
CA ALA A 155 4.04 -0.54 -10.35
C ALA A 155 4.83 0.24 -11.41
N THR A 156 4.32 0.26 -12.64
CA THR A 156 4.92 1.01 -13.76
C THR A 156 4.87 2.52 -13.51
N LEU A 157 3.76 3.04 -12.98
CA LEU A 157 3.62 4.45 -12.62
C LEU A 157 4.55 4.84 -11.46
N ALA A 158 4.72 3.95 -10.48
CA ALA A 158 5.68 4.16 -9.40
C ALA A 158 7.11 4.24 -9.96
N TYR A 159 7.51 3.27 -10.79
CA TYR A 159 8.84 3.25 -11.40
C TYR A 159 9.12 4.48 -12.27
N THR A 160 8.21 4.84 -13.17
CA THR A 160 8.36 6.02 -14.03
C THR A 160 8.40 7.31 -13.21
N SER A 161 7.65 7.39 -12.11
CA SER A 161 7.73 8.52 -11.18
C SER A 161 9.09 8.61 -10.50
N ILE A 162 9.71 7.48 -10.12
CA ILE A 162 11.07 7.44 -9.57
C ILE A 162 12.07 7.95 -10.60
N GLY A 163 12.05 7.42 -11.83
CA GLY A 163 12.95 7.87 -12.90
C GLY A 163 12.77 9.35 -13.27
N ALA A 164 11.63 9.95 -12.94
CA ALA A 164 11.37 11.38 -13.10
C ALA A 164 11.67 12.22 -11.83
N GLY A 165 12.25 11.63 -10.79
CA GLY A 165 12.53 12.28 -9.50
C GLY A 165 11.28 12.64 -8.66
N ARG A 166 10.10 12.15 -9.03
CA ARG A 166 8.81 12.45 -8.36
C ARG A 166 8.53 11.45 -7.24
N ILE A 167 9.39 11.49 -6.21
CA ILE A 167 9.38 10.51 -5.11
C ILE A 167 8.02 10.40 -4.40
N GLN A 168 7.33 11.52 -4.14
CA GLN A 168 6.01 11.50 -3.50
C GLN A 168 4.95 10.79 -4.35
N GLN A 169 4.96 11.02 -5.67
CA GLN A 169 4.06 10.35 -6.59
C GLN A 169 4.36 8.85 -6.68
N ALA A 170 5.65 8.48 -6.66
CA ALA A 170 6.07 7.08 -6.60
C ALA A 170 5.57 6.38 -5.34
N LEU A 171 5.70 7.02 -4.17
CA LEU A 171 5.21 6.49 -2.89
C LEU A 171 3.68 6.34 -2.88
N PHE A 172 2.96 7.28 -3.48
CA PHE A 172 1.50 7.17 -3.66
C PHE A 172 1.12 5.93 -4.48
N HIS A 173 1.75 5.72 -5.64
CA HIS A 173 1.48 4.55 -6.47
C HIS A 173 1.92 3.24 -5.81
N GLN A 174 2.98 3.26 -5.00
CA GLN A 174 3.40 2.12 -4.19
C GLN A 174 2.39 1.80 -3.07
N SER A 175 1.80 2.82 -2.44
CA SER A 175 0.79 2.63 -1.39
C SER A 175 -0.47 1.89 -1.89
N SER A 176 -0.77 2.03 -3.18
CA SER A 176 -1.97 1.48 -3.81
C SER A 176 -1.84 -0.02 -4.14
N GLN A 177 -0.63 -0.59 -4.11
CA GLN A 177 -0.34 -1.95 -4.59
C GLN A 177 -0.62 -3.07 -3.57
N GLY A 178 -1.23 -2.80 -2.42
CA GLY A 178 -1.71 -3.83 -1.51
C GLY A 178 -0.64 -4.63 -0.74
N ARG A 179 0.56 -4.92 -1.31
CA ARG A 179 1.83 -5.31 -0.62
C ARG A 179 3.02 -5.62 -1.56
N HIS A 180 4.21 -5.37 -1.00
CA HIS A 180 5.60 -5.60 -1.46
C HIS A 180 6.10 -4.80 -2.67
N ILE A 181 7.28 -4.21 -2.51
CA ILE A 181 8.08 -3.53 -3.54
C ILE A 181 8.61 -4.52 -4.63
N GLY A 182 8.01 -5.71 -4.76
CA GLY A 182 8.44 -6.79 -5.64
C GLY A 182 8.44 -6.37 -7.12
N ASN A 183 7.34 -5.78 -7.57
CA ASN A 183 7.18 -5.36 -8.96
C ASN A 183 8.09 -4.19 -9.33
N LEU A 184 8.42 -3.34 -8.36
CA LEU A 184 9.35 -2.24 -8.56
C LEU A 184 10.77 -2.74 -8.85
N ILE A 185 11.21 -3.87 -8.25
CA ILE A 185 12.57 -4.43 -8.43
C ILE A 185 12.90 -4.60 -9.91
N GLN A 186 11.99 -5.21 -10.68
CA GLN A 186 12.31 -5.75 -12.01
C GLN A 186 12.74 -4.66 -12.99
N GLN A 187 12.45 -3.40 -12.66
CA GLN A 187 12.73 -2.25 -13.50
C GLN A 187 13.86 -1.37 -12.91
N LEU A 188 14.34 -1.66 -11.69
CA LEU A 188 15.42 -0.90 -11.09
C LEU A 188 16.72 -1.10 -11.88
N SER A 189 17.38 0.01 -12.23
CA SER A 189 18.64 0.00 -12.97
C SER A 189 19.63 0.97 -12.35
N PRO A 190 20.95 0.79 -12.57
CA PRO A 190 21.98 1.71 -12.06
C PRO A 190 21.76 3.17 -12.46
N GLY A 191 21.08 3.42 -13.60
CA GLY A 191 20.81 4.77 -14.10
C GLY A 191 19.90 5.62 -13.21
N ASN A 192 19.12 5.01 -12.31
CA ASN A 192 18.18 5.70 -11.41
C ASN A 192 18.58 5.51 -9.93
N ALA A 193 19.85 5.22 -9.66
CA ALA A 193 20.30 4.81 -8.33
C ALA A 193 20.12 5.91 -7.27
N GLU A 194 20.29 7.19 -7.64
CA GLU A 194 20.05 8.32 -6.74
C GLU A 194 18.58 8.45 -6.33
N GLU A 195 17.68 8.39 -7.32
CA GLU A 195 16.25 8.49 -7.08
C GLU A 195 15.74 7.31 -6.25
N LEU A 196 16.39 6.15 -6.38
CA LEU A 196 16.11 4.99 -5.56
C LEU A 196 16.54 5.15 -4.10
N LEU A 197 17.69 5.76 -3.85
CA LEU A 197 18.09 6.14 -2.49
C LEU A 197 17.10 7.13 -1.88
N ALA A 198 16.74 8.18 -2.63
CA ALA A 198 15.75 9.15 -2.19
C ALA A 198 14.38 8.49 -1.92
N PHE A 199 13.96 7.54 -2.75
CA PHE A 199 12.75 6.75 -2.53
C PHE A 199 12.83 5.90 -1.26
N ALA A 200 13.93 5.19 -1.05
CA ALA A 200 14.15 4.34 0.11
C ALA A 200 14.11 5.12 1.42
N TRP A 201 14.81 6.26 1.45
CA TRP A 201 14.86 7.17 2.59
C TRP A 201 13.48 7.68 2.99
N ASN A 202 12.63 8.02 2.01
CA ASN A 202 11.28 8.54 2.25
C ASN A 202 10.23 7.44 2.41
N PHE A 203 10.62 6.16 2.45
CA PHE A 203 9.69 5.05 2.44
C PHE A 203 8.97 4.89 3.81
N PRO A 204 7.63 5.04 3.87
CA PRO A 204 6.92 5.27 5.12
C PRO A 204 6.54 3.99 5.89
N TRP A 205 6.78 2.79 5.34
CA TRP A 205 6.35 1.52 5.96
C TRP A 205 7.54 0.76 6.58
N PRO A 206 7.76 0.83 7.90
CA PRO A 206 8.94 0.24 8.56
C PRO A 206 9.05 -1.26 8.37
N ASP A 207 7.92 -1.96 8.25
CA ASP A 207 7.91 -3.41 8.08
C ASP A 207 8.51 -3.89 6.77
N GLN A 208 8.45 -3.05 5.74
CA GLN A 208 8.91 -3.34 4.39
C GLN A 208 10.24 -2.64 4.06
N GLN A 209 10.72 -1.71 4.90
CA GLN A 209 11.97 -0.98 4.67
C GLN A 209 13.17 -1.91 4.48
N SER A 210 13.25 -3.05 5.18
CA SER A 210 14.33 -4.02 4.97
C SER A 210 14.38 -4.49 3.53
N ASP A 211 13.25 -4.96 3.00
CA ASP A 211 13.13 -5.41 1.62
C ASP A 211 13.49 -4.30 0.63
N VAL A 212 13.06 -3.07 0.89
CA VAL A 212 13.40 -1.90 0.04
C VAL A 212 14.90 -1.70 -0.02
N TYR A 213 15.55 -1.61 1.14
CA TYR A 213 17.01 -1.40 1.21
C TYR A 213 17.79 -2.57 0.63
N ASP A 214 17.34 -3.82 0.79
CA ASP A 214 17.95 -4.99 0.12
C ASP A 214 18.02 -4.83 -1.39
N LYS A 215 16.94 -4.34 -2.00
CA LYS A 215 16.82 -4.20 -3.45
C LYS A 215 17.60 -3.00 -3.96
N VAL A 216 17.52 -1.88 -3.24
CA VAL A 216 18.27 -0.65 -3.55
C VAL A 216 19.77 -0.92 -3.44
N GLU A 217 20.22 -1.63 -2.39
CA GLU A 217 21.62 -2.01 -2.22
C GLU A 217 22.17 -2.81 -3.40
N ALA A 218 21.40 -3.77 -3.94
CA ALA A 218 21.82 -4.55 -5.10
C ALA A 218 22.06 -3.65 -6.32
N VAL A 219 21.20 -2.66 -6.55
CA VAL A 219 21.37 -1.70 -7.65
C VAL A 219 22.55 -0.78 -7.41
N ILE A 220 22.70 -0.25 -6.20
CA ILE A 220 23.80 0.64 -5.83
C ILE A 220 25.16 -0.05 -6.02
N LYS A 221 25.30 -1.28 -5.54
CA LYS A 221 26.52 -2.08 -5.76
C LYS A 221 26.80 -2.32 -7.25
N SER A 222 25.76 -2.52 -8.06
CA SER A 222 25.93 -2.71 -9.51
C SER A 222 26.35 -1.43 -10.25
N SER A 223 26.11 -0.24 -9.66
CA SER A 223 26.56 1.04 -10.23
C SER A 223 28.07 1.27 -10.09
N GLN A 224 28.73 0.57 -9.14
CA GLN A 224 30.15 0.74 -8.81
C GLN A 224 30.52 2.19 -8.41
N ASP A 225 29.55 2.97 -7.93
CA ASP A 225 29.75 4.34 -7.48
C ASP A 225 29.96 4.38 -5.95
N PRO A 226 31.18 4.64 -5.46
CA PRO A 226 31.48 4.66 -4.04
C PRO A 226 30.75 5.78 -3.28
N VAL A 227 30.34 6.86 -3.97
CA VAL A 227 29.57 7.94 -3.37
C VAL A 227 28.16 7.45 -3.03
N LEU A 228 27.53 6.70 -3.95
CA LEU A 228 26.20 6.14 -3.73
C LEU A 228 26.20 5.05 -2.65
N GLU A 229 27.26 4.23 -2.58
CA GLU A 229 27.46 3.28 -1.48
C GLU A 229 27.58 4.00 -0.12
N THR A 230 28.28 5.14 -0.10
CA THR A 230 28.39 5.97 1.11
C THR A 230 27.05 6.57 1.53
N VAL A 231 26.25 7.08 0.58
CA VAL A 231 24.90 7.58 0.87
C VAL A 231 24.03 6.47 1.45
N LEU A 232 24.03 5.28 0.82
CA LEU A 232 23.29 4.12 1.31
C LEU A 232 23.68 3.74 2.75
N ALA A 233 24.97 3.74 3.07
CA ALA A 233 25.46 3.41 4.40
C ALA A 233 24.94 4.41 5.45
N ILE A 234 24.98 5.71 5.15
CA ILE A 234 24.45 6.78 6.01
C ILE A 234 22.94 6.58 6.22
N ASP A 235 22.21 6.27 5.15
CA ASP A 235 20.76 6.09 5.18
C ASP A 235 20.33 4.92 6.07
N ILE A 236 20.99 3.76 5.90
CA ILE A 236 20.74 2.56 6.71
C ILE A 236 21.00 2.82 8.20
N ILE A 237 22.07 3.55 8.53
CA ILE A 237 22.41 3.89 9.92
C ILE A 237 21.35 4.82 10.53
N ASN A 238 20.92 5.83 9.77
CA ASN A 238 19.99 6.83 10.27
C ASN A 238 18.52 6.35 10.32
N THR A 239 18.14 5.34 9.52
CA THR A 239 16.77 4.79 9.48
C THR A 239 16.36 4.16 10.83
N LYS A 240 17.32 3.74 11.67
CA LYS A 240 17.08 3.17 13.02
C LYS A 240 16.02 2.06 13.07
N ASN A 241 15.93 1.24 12.02
CA ASN A 241 15.00 0.12 11.95
C ASN A 241 15.63 -1.14 12.54
N PRO A 242 15.00 -1.80 13.55
CA PRO A 242 15.52 -3.03 14.15
C PRO A 242 15.77 -4.17 13.16
N LYS A 243 14.98 -4.23 12.06
CA LYS A 243 15.15 -5.26 11.01
C LYS A 243 16.41 -5.05 10.18
N LEU A 244 16.98 -3.85 10.18
CA LEU A 244 18.21 -3.52 9.46
C LEU A 244 19.48 -3.73 10.30
N LYS A 245 19.39 -4.27 11.52
CA LYS A 245 20.50 -4.31 12.49
C LYS A 245 21.83 -4.82 11.91
N ASP A 246 21.81 -5.90 11.14
CA ASP A 246 23.04 -6.45 10.56
C ASP A 246 23.59 -5.60 9.41
N LYS A 247 22.71 -5.00 8.60
CA LYS A 247 23.12 -4.00 7.59
C LYS A 247 23.67 -2.74 8.24
N THR A 248 23.09 -2.29 9.36
CA THR A 248 23.62 -1.15 10.14
C THR A 248 25.05 -1.44 10.59
N LYS A 249 25.37 -2.67 11.03
CA LYS A 249 26.75 -3.04 11.38
C LYS A 249 27.67 -2.99 10.16
N GLN A 250 27.24 -3.55 9.02
CA GLN A 250 28.03 -3.53 7.78
C GLN A 250 28.28 -2.09 7.29
N ALA A 251 27.24 -1.26 7.27
CA ALA A 251 27.33 0.16 6.95
C ALA A 251 28.27 0.90 7.90
N THR A 252 28.20 0.61 9.21
CA THR A 252 29.11 1.21 10.19
C THR A 252 30.57 0.82 9.93
N GLU A 253 30.83 -0.44 9.56
CA GLU A 253 32.17 -0.90 9.22
C GLU A 253 32.68 -0.26 7.92
N TYR A 254 31.83 -0.15 6.91
CA TYR A 254 32.14 0.57 5.68
C TYR A 254 32.51 2.03 5.96
N LEU A 255 31.74 2.75 6.79
CA LEU A 255 32.06 4.13 7.14
C LEU A 255 33.38 4.26 7.94
N LYS A 256 33.76 3.26 8.73
CA LYS A 256 35.08 3.23 9.39
C LYS A 256 36.23 3.03 8.39
N GLN A 257 36.02 2.21 7.37
CA GLN A 257 37.01 2.03 6.29
C GLN A 257 37.16 3.33 5.50
N LEU A 258 36.05 3.99 5.17
CA LEU A 258 36.04 5.31 4.55
C LEU A 258 36.77 6.36 5.42
N GLN A 259 36.53 6.35 6.74
CA GLN A 259 37.26 7.20 7.69
C GLN A 259 38.77 6.93 7.65
N THR A 260 39.18 5.66 7.70
CA THR A 260 40.60 5.27 7.68
C THR A 260 41.29 5.69 6.37
N SER A 261 40.60 5.52 5.24
CA SER A 261 41.05 5.97 3.91
C SER A 261 41.19 7.51 3.86
N THR A 262 40.19 8.24 4.40
CA THR A 262 40.22 9.70 4.50
C THR A 262 41.39 10.19 5.35
N LEU A 263 41.62 9.58 6.52
CA LEU A 263 42.75 9.91 7.41
C LEU A 263 44.11 9.64 6.73
N SER A 264 44.13 8.73 5.76
CA SER A 264 45.31 8.38 4.97
C SER A 264 45.52 9.30 3.75
N GLY A 265 44.59 10.23 3.49
CA GLY A 265 44.69 11.25 2.43
C GLY A 265 43.88 11.00 1.16
N ASP A 266 43.06 9.95 1.10
CA ASP A 266 42.13 9.76 -0.03
C ASP A 266 40.82 10.50 0.23
N PHE A 267 40.64 11.60 -0.51
CA PHE A 267 39.47 12.49 -0.37
C PHE A 267 38.45 12.32 -1.49
N SER A 268 38.70 11.45 -2.47
CA SER A 268 37.90 11.37 -3.71
C SER A 268 36.41 11.17 -3.44
N THR A 269 36.06 10.17 -2.62
CA THR A 269 34.68 9.87 -2.24
C THR A 269 34.06 10.96 -1.36
N ILE A 270 34.82 11.50 -0.41
CA ILE A 270 34.31 12.53 0.53
C ILE A 270 34.03 13.85 -0.18
N ALA A 271 34.95 14.30 -1.03
CA ALA A 271 34.78 15.53 -1.81
C ALA A 271 33.60 15.40 -2.78
N SER A 272 33.47 14.25 -3.45
CA SER A 272 32.35 13.97 -4.34
C SER A 272 31.01 13.88 -3.59
N LEU A 273 31.01 13.31 -2.38
CA LEU A 273 29.84 13.28 -1.49
C LEU A 273 29.41 14.70 -1.09
N ALA A 274 30.35 15.57 -0.71
CA ALA A 274 30.05 16.96 -0.37
C ALA A 274 29.42 17.70 -1.56
N ALA A 275 29.98 17.53 -2.76
CA ALA A 275 29.47 18.18 -3.96
C ALA A 275 28.09 17.70 -4.42
N ARG A 276 27.85 16.38 -4.42
CA ARG A 276 26.62 15.79 -4.97
C ARG A 276 25.53 15.61 -3.92
N PHE A 277 25.90 15.41 -2.65
CA PHE A 277 25.01 15.10 -1.53
C PHE A 277 25.39 15.84 -0.24
N PRO A 278 25.37 17.19 -0.22
CA PRO A 278 25.87 18.00 0.89
C PRO A 278 25.20 17.69 2.24
N LYS A 279 23.91 17.31 2.23
CA LYS A 279 23.18 16.90 3.45
C LYS A 279 23.74 15.61 4.05
N HIS A 280 24.07 14.62 3.22
CA HIS A 280 24.67 13.36 3.68
C HIS A 280 26.09 13.58 4.18
N TYR A 281 26.85 14.45 3.51
CA TYR A 281 28.16 14.86 3.99
C TYR A 281 28.08 15.52 5.38
N ALA A 282 27.11 16.39 5.62
CA ALA A 282 26.92 17.03 6.93
C ALA A 282 26.67 16.01 8.07
N TYR A 283 25.94 14.92 7.81
CA TYR A 283 25.77 13.82 8.77
C TYR A 283 27.10 13.11 9.08
N LEU A 284 27.89 12.82 8.04
CA LEU A 284 29.14 12.10 8.18
C LEU A 284 30.23 12.94 8.85
N ARG A 285 30.27 14.24 8.58
CA ARG A 285 31.36 15.15 8.96
C ARG A 285 31.76 15.06 10.44
N GLN A 286 30.80 15.03 11.36
CA GLN A 286 31.11 14.96 12.79
C GLN A 286 31.70 13.61 13.20
N SER A 287 31.21 12.51 12.60
CA SER A 287 31.77 11.19 12.86
C SER A 287 33.11 10.96 12.17
N LEU A 288 33.34 11.57 11.01
CA LEU A 288 34.51 11.34 10.17
C LEU A 288 35.82 11.73 10.87
N PHE A 289 35.80 12.80 11.67
CA PHE A 289 37.00 13.29 12.34
C PHE A 289 37.03 13.00 13.83
N LYS A 290 35.99 12.34 14.37
CA LYS A 290 35.98 11.93 15.77
C LYS A 290 36.90 10.71 15.95
N PRO A 291 37.97 10.80 16.75
CA PRO A 291 38.81 9.64 17.01
C PRO A 291 38.06 8.58 17.82
N ALA A 292 38.53 7.34 17.77
CA ALA A 292 38.00 6.29 18.63
C ALA A 292 38.16 6.66 20.11
N GLU A 293 37.24 6.21 20.96
CA GLU A 293 37.24 6.54 22.38
C GLU A 293 38.58 6.16 23.04
N GLY A 294 39.20 7.13 23.72
CA GLY A 294 40.52 6.96 24.34
C GLY A 294 41.72 7.06 23.38
N SER A 295 41.49 7.29 22.08
CA SER A 295 42.56 7.51 21.09
C SER A 295 42.67 8.98 20.67
N LYS A 296 43.87 9.38 20.23
CA LYS A 296 44.10 10.69 19.60
C LYS A 296 44.31 10.51 18.10
N THR A 297 43.90 11.51 17.32
CA THR A 297 44.27 11.60 15.90
C THR A 297 45.80 11.77 15.80
N SER A 298 46.48 10.97 14.99
CA SER A 298 47.93 11.12 14.80
C SER A 298 48.26 12.42 14.05
N ALA A 299 49.43 13.00 14.27
CA ALA A 299 49.82 14.21 13.55
C ALA A 299 49.90 13.99 12.03
N ALA A 300 50.30 12.80 11.59
CA ALA A 300 50.30 12.44 10.17
C ALA A 300 48.88 12.44 9.57
N ALA A 301 47.90 11.86 10.27
CA ALA A 301 46.51 11.90 9.82
C ALA A 301 45.96 13.33 9.81
N LEU A 302 46.29 14.13 10.82
CA LEU A 302 45.89 15.54 10.89
C LEU A 302 46.53 16.37 9.75
N TRP A 303 47.78 16.07 9.39
CA TRP A 303 48.46 16.70 8.26
C TRP A 303 47.74 16.41 6.94
N ASN A 304 47.32 15.16 6.72
CA ASN A 304 46.54 14.81 5.54
C ASN A 304 45.18 15.51 5.55
N LEU A 305 44.43 15.40 6.65
CA LEU A 305 43.11 16.02 6.81
C LEU A 305 43.10 17.53 6.55
N SER A 306 44.22 18.22 6.79
CA SER A 306 44.34 19.65 6.51
C SER A 306 44.16 20.03 5.03
N GLU A 307 44.30 19.08 4.10
CA GLU A 307 44.09 19.30 2.66
C GLU A 307 42.62 19.13 2.25
N LEU A 308 41.83 18.38 3.01
CA LEU A 308 40.44 18.08 2.67
C LEU A 308 39.59 19.33 2.39
N PRO A 309 39.67 20.45 3.17
CA PRO A 309 38.87 21.63 2.87
C PRO A 309 39.13 22.20 1.46
N ASP A 310 40.35 22.10 0.94
CA ASP A 310 40.65 22.61 -0.41
C ASP A 310 39.91 21.83 -1.51
N HIS A 311 39.47 20.60 -1.22
CA HIS A 311 38.67 19.76 -2.12
C HIS A 311 37.15 19.98 -2.01
N LEU A 312 36.68 20.81 -1.06
CA LEU A 312 35.24 21.02 -0.86
C LEU A 312 34.71 22.17 -1.74
N PRO A 313 33.48 22.06 -2.26
CA PRO A 313 32.98 22.96 -3.28
C PRO A 313 32.54 24.33 -2.73
N SER A 314 32.01 24.40 -1.51
CA SER A 314 31.53 25.68 -0.93
C SER A 314 32.39 26.17 0.23
N ALA A 315 32.45 27.49 0.42
CA ALA A 315 33.14 28.11 1.56
C ALA A 315 32.54 27.67 2.91
N GLU A 316 31.23 27.48 2.98
CA GLU A 316 30.54 27.01 4.19
C GLU A 316 31.00 25.60 4.58
N GLU A 317 31.04 24.66 3.62
CA GLU A 317 31.51 23.30 3.88
C GLU A 317 32.98 23.30 4.31
N ARG A 318 33.82 24.15 3.70
CA ARG A 318 35.21 24.32 4.11
C ARG A 318 35.33 24.73 5.57
N LEU A 319 34.62 25.77 5.99
CA LEU A 319 34.64 26.25 7.37
C LEU A 319 34.15 25.19 8.35
N GLN A 320 33.01 24.57 8.05
CA GLN A 320 32.42 23.56 8.92
C GLN A 320 33.28 22.30 9.01
N THR A 321 34.02 21.95 7.96
CA THR A 321 34.98 20.84 7.97
C THR A 321 36.24 21.16 8.75
N ILE A 322 36.78 22.37 8.61
CA ILE A 322 37.88 22.84 9.47
C ILE A 322 37.44 22.80 10.93
N GLU A 323 36.23 23.28 11.24
CA GLU A 323 35.65 23.20 12.58
C GLU A 323 35.61 21.76 13.10
N ALA A 324 35.12 20.82 12.29
CA ALA A 324 35.00 19.42 12.67
C ALA A 324 36.36 18.72 12.85
N ILE A 325 37.40 19.09 12.10
CA ILE A 325 38.77 18.60 12.28
C ILE A 325 39.39 19.14 13.58
N VAL A 326 39.13 20.40 13.90
CA VAL A 326 39.67 21.08 15.08
C VAL A 326 38.98 20.67 16.37
N GLN A 327 37.67 20.37 16.32
CA GLN A 327 36.84 20.11 17.50
C GLN A 327 37.41 19.05 18.47
N PRO A 328 37.93 17.89 18.01
CA PRO A 328 38.52 16.88 18.89
C PRO A 328 39.87 17.29 19.52
N LEU A 329 40.50 18.36 19.01
CA LEU A 329 41.78 18.88 19.46
C LEU A 329 41.63 20.09 20.40
N LEU A 330 40.40 20.42 20.81
CA LEU A 330 40.16 21.50 21.76
C LEU A 330 40.38 21.00 23.19
N GLY A 331 41.14 21.76 23.97
CA GLY A 331 41.24 21.61 25.41
C GLY A 331 40.01 22.12 26.15
N VAL A 332 40.04 22.05 27.48
CA VAL A 332 38.92 22.42 28.38
C VAL A 332 38.47 23.88 28.18
N ASN A 333 39.38 24.76 27.76
CA ASN A 333 39.10 26.19 27.56
C ASN A 333 38.52 26.51 26.17
N GLY A 334 38.21 25.49 25.35
CA GLY A 334 37.65 25.67 24.01
C GLY A 334 38.68 26.09 22.95
N THR A 335 39.96 25.92 23.24
CA THR A 335 41.07 26.31 22.39
C THR A 335 42.01 25.13 22.14
N LEU A 336 42.79 25.17 21.06
CA LEU A 336 43.63 24.03 20.66
C LEU A 336 44.61 23.62 21.77
N VAL A 337 44.78 22.30 21.97
CA VAL A 337 45.81 21.76 22.87
C VAL A 337 47.21 22.15 22.40
N ASP A 338 48.04 22.52 23.36
CA ASP A 338 49.47 22.76 23.17
C ASP A 338 50.22 21.42 23.11
N ASP A 339 50.27 20.84 21.91
CA ASP A 339 51.03 19.62 21.63
C ASP A 339 51.95 19.87 20.42
N ALA A 340 53.26 19.75 20.65
CA ALA A 340 54.28 20.01 19.65
C ALA A 340 54.12 19.10 18.41
N GLU A 341 53.54 17.90 18.57
CA GLU A 341 53.27 16.98 17.47
C GLU A 341 52.30 17.57 16.44
N TYR A 342 51.31 18.35 16.90
CA TYR A 342 50.27 18.93 16.06
C TYR A 342 50.61 20.30 15.49
N PHE A 343 51.74 20.88 15.88
CA PHE A 343 52.15 22.21 15.46
C PHE A 343 52.09 22.40 13.92
N TRP A 344 52.69 21.50 13.15
CA TRP A 344 52.71 21.59 11.69
C TRP A 344 51.33 21.40 11.04
N PRO A 345 50.57 20.34 11.34
CA PRO A 345 49.21 20.18 10.83
C PRO A 345 48.30 21.38 11.14
N LEU A 346 48.38 21.92 12.36
CA LEU A 346 47.57 23.08 12.77
C LEU A 346 47.98 24.36 12.04
N THR A 347 49.28 24.54 11.78
CA THR A 347 49.79 25.66 10.96
C THR A 347 49.19 25.63 9.55
N LYS A 348 49.11 24.44 8.94
CA LYS A 348 48.54 24.26 7.60
C LYS A 348 47.04 24.49 7.58
N LEU A 349 46.29 23.93 8.55
CA LEU A 349 44.85 24.21 8.72
C LEU A 349 44.56 25.70 8.89
N ALA A 350 45.38 26.41 9.66
CA ALA A 350 45.29 27.85 9.84
C ALA A 350 45.50 28.64 8.53
N ASP A 351 46.43 28.21 7.68
CA ASP A 351 46.64 28.81 6.36
C ASP A 351 45.45 28.56 5.44
N VAL A 352 44.91 27.34 5.43
CA VAL A 352 43.71 26.98 4.66
C VAL A 352 42.49 27.80 5.10
N LEU A 353 42.29 27.96 6.42
CA LEU A 353 41.21 28.80 6.98
C LEU A 353 41.26 30.24 6.44
N ASN A 354 42.45 30.81 6.30
CA ASN A 354 42.63 32.18 5.79
C ASN A 354 42.40 32.33 4.29
N ARG A 355 42.42 31.23 3.54
CA ARG A 355 42.15 31.23 2.09
C ARG A 355 40.66 31.06 1.78
N VAL A 356 39.85 30.71 2.77
CA VAL A 356 38.40 30.62 2.60
C VAL A 356 37.84 32.02 2.34
N PRO A 357 37.14 32.25 1.21
CA PRO A 357 36.59 33.57 0.89
C PRO A 357 35.62 34.06 1.97
N GLU A 358 35.77 35.32 2.39
CA GLU A 358 34.89 35.96 3.35
C GLU A 358 33.62 36.48 2.64
N SER A 359 32.48 35.86 2.90
CA SER A 359 31.17 36.49 2.69
C SER A 359 30.67 37.12 4.00
N ASP A 360 29.80 38.14 3.92
CA ASP A 360 29.27 38.82 5.11
C ASP A 360 28.54 37.87 6.07
N GLU A 361 27.93 36.81 5.53
CA GLU A 361 27.24 35.76 6.29
C GLU A 361 28.21 34.83 7.03
N GLN A 362 29.44 34.64 6.51
CA GLN A 362 30.43 33.70 7.04
C GLN A 362 31.47 34.33 7.96
N LYS A 363 31.53 35.67 8.04
CA LYS A 363 32.48 36.40 8.88
C LYS A 363 32.45 35.98 10.34
N ALA A 364 31.26 35.78 10.90
CA ALA A 364 31.11 35.39 12.31
C ALA A 364 31.65 33.98 12.58
N ASP A 365 31.37 33.03 11.68
CA ASP A 365 31.86 31.65 11.79
C ASP A 365 33.38 31.57 11.61
N LEU A 366 33.92 32.34 10.66
CA LEU A 366 35.35 32.45 10.43
C LEU A 366 36.07 33.03 11.64
N GLU A 367 35.58 34.12 12.23
CA GLU A 367 36.16 34.71 13.44
C GLU A 367 36.05 33.78 14.65
N ARG A 368 34.91 33.09 14.83
CA ARG A 368 34.77 32.05 15.86
C ARG A 368 35.86 30.98 15.71
N LEU A 369 36.10 30.52 14.47
CA LEU A 369 37.13 29.52 14.19
C LEU A 369 38.53 30.07 14.42
N ARG A 370 38.85 31.28 13.94
CA ARG A 370 40.14 31.95 14.18
C ARG A 370 40.47 32.03 15.68
N ASN A 371 39.49 32.34 16.52
CA ASN A 371 39.67 32.39 17.97
C ASN A 371 40.05 31.04 18.60
N LYS A 372 39.62 29.91 18.03
CA LYS A 372 40.01 28.57 18.52
C LYS A 372 41.50 28.29 18.30
N PHE A 373 42.12 28.92 17.30
CA PHE A 373 43.56 28.82 17.01
C PHE A 373 44.43 29.74 17.89
N ALA A 374 43.84 30.52 18.81
CA ALA A 374 44.52 31.66 19.42
C ALA A 374 45.35 31.41 20.70
N THR A 375 45.56 30.18 21.24
CA THR A 375 46.12 30.03 22.61
C THR A 375 47.58 29.59 22.80
N HIS A 376 48.28 30.41 23.60
CA HIS A 376 49.11 30.13 24.80
C HIS A 376 50.37 29.23 24.78
N VAL A 377 51.23 29.37 23.76
CA VAL A 377 52.69 29.11 23.88
C VAL A 377 53.46 30.37 23.56
N SER A 378 53.38 31.37 24.45
CA SER A 378 53.52 32.78 24.03
C SER A 378 52.41 33.12 23.00
N PRO A 379 51.82 34.32 23.00
CA PRO A 379 50.74 34.66 22.07
C PRO A 379 51.36 34.77 20.67
N LYS A 380 51.43 33.65 19.95
CA LYS A 380 51.78 33.63 18.55
C LYS A 380 50.46 33.70 17.78
N PRO A 381 50.10 34.87 17.23
CA PRO A 381 48.84 35.04 16.51
C PRO A 381 48.81 34.12 15.27
N LEU A 382 47.64 33.95 14.66
CA LEU A 382 47.48 33.21 13.38
C LEU A 382 48.52 33.62 12.32
N ASP A 383 48.93 34.90 12.31
CA ASP A 383 49.99 35.45 11.46
C ASP A 383 51.38 34.83 11.68
N TYR A 384 51.68 34.32 12.87
CA TYR A 384 52.91 33.58 13.15
C TYR A 384 52.93 32.25 12.37
N TYR A 385 51.84 31.48 12.46
CA TYR A 385 51.70 30.22 11.74
C TYR A 385 51.73 30.43 10.22
N LYS A 386 51.07 31.48 9.73
CA LYS A 386 51.12 31.92 8.33
C LYS A 386 52.56 32.17 7.85
N LYS A 387 53.33 32.98 8.60
CA LYS A 387 54.73 33.28 8.24
C LYS A 387 55.58 32.02 8.22
N LEU A 388 55.40 31.13 9.19
CA LEU A 388 56.15 29.89 9.26
C LEU A 388 55.88 28.95 8.08
N HIS A 389 54.61 28.76 7.70
CA HIS A 389 54.26 27.93 6.56
C HIS A 389 54.81 28.50 5.25
N SER A 390 54.69 29.82 5.03
CA SER A 390 55.23 30.47 3.82
C SER A 390 56.75 30.35 3.71
N GLN A 391 57.47 30.47 4.84
CA GLN A 391 58.92 30.28 4.90
C GLN A 391 59.31 28.84 4.58
N ILE A 392 58.50 27.86 4.96
CA ILE A 392 58.79 26.44 4.69
C ILE A 392 58.42 26.04 3.28
N GLN A 393 57.35 26.60 2.71
CA GLN A 393 57.09 26.45 1.27
C GLN A 393 58.24 27.01 0.43
N SER A 394 58.87 28.11 0.88
CA SER A 394 60.09 28.63 0.24
C SER A 394 61.35 27.78 0.48
N LEU A 395 61.33 26.89 1.48
CA LEU A 395 62.42 25.96 1.81
C LEU A 395 62.18 24.54 1.28
N LYS A 396 60.97 24.22 0.75
CA LYS A 396 60.77 22.99 0.00
C LYS A 396 61.68 23.06 -1.23
N PRO A 397 62.62 22.13 -1.41
CA PRO A 397 63.41 22.10 -2.64
C PRO A 397 62.43 21.97 -3.79
N PHE A 398 62.57 22.83 -4.80
CA PHE A 398 61.91 22.63 -6.09
C PHE A 398 62.16 21.18 -6.49
N SER A 399 61.09 20.39 -6.57
CA SER A 399 61.14 19.05 -7.17
C SER A 399 61.43 19.25 -8.65
N GLY A 400 62.70 19.47 -8.95
CA GLY A 400 63.19 19.99 -10.23
C GLY A 400 64.70 20.25 -10.28
N SER A 401 65.46 19.93 -9.22
CA SER A 401 66.92 19.93 -9.28
C SER A 401 67.46 18.56 -8.91
N THR A 402 67.55 17.70 -9.92
CA THR A 402 68.51 16.58 -9.94
C THR A 402 69.92 17.12 -9.76
N LEU A 403 70.63 16.59 -8.77
CA LEU A 403 72.09 16.40 -8.81
C LEU A 403 72.38 14.98 -8.34
#